data_AF-A0A8B6EAI8-F1
#
_entry.id   AF-A0A8B6EAI8-F1
#
_cell.length_a   1.000
_cell.length_b   1.000
_cell.length_c   1.000
_cell.angle_alpha   90.00
_cell.angle_beta   90.00
_cell.angle_gamma   90.00
#
_symmetry.space_group_name_H-M   'P 1'
#
loop_
_entity.id
_entity.type
_entity.pdbx_description
1 polymer ?
#
loop_
_entity_poly.entity_id
_entity_poly.type
_entity_poly.pdbx_seq_one_letter_code
_entity_poly.pdbx_strand_id
1 'polypeptide(L)'
;EPKCSSASVELKQTLSVVFDKSSSEVGKQDWSFKKTLGQPLSSQCSMATLSKIYVDITSQQEINLTLKPDADKIVKMELAGDERIYAVYDVSIQLPRNYHSFNLQGSYNEVINRNVKTDASVHATRYVTGFGLQRGGITCQIYNNLPVNMTVIYMETIPWFIKIFFNSLQIQNNKTM
;
A
#
# COMPACT_ATOMS: atom_id res chain seq x y z
N GLU A 1 20.56 -12.02 -24.05
CA GLU A 1 19.92 -12.79 -22.97
C GLU A 1 20.98 -13.38 -22.03
N PRO A 2 21.30 -12.77 -20.88
CA PRO A 2 22.19 -13.39 -19.91
C PRO A 2 21.50 -14.63 -19.33
N LYS A 3 22.17 -15.78 -19.37
CA LYS A 3 21.65 -17.06 -18.87
C LYS A 3 21.65 -17.05 -17.34
N CYS A 4 20.53 -17.44 -16.74
CA CYS A 4 20.39 -17.62 -15.28
C CYS A 4 21.45 -18.62 -14.79
N SER A 5 22.42 -18.15 -14.01
CA SER A 5 23.65 -18.89 -13.68
C SER A 5 23.61 -19.60 -12.33
N SER A 6 22.61 -19.30 -11.48
CA SER A 6 22.40 -20.00 -10.21
C SER A 6 20.92 -19.96 -9.81
N ALA A 7 20.42 -21.09 -9.32
CA ALA A 7 19.09 -21.16 -8.72
C ALA A 7 19.16 -20.67 -7.26
N SER A 8 18.30 -19.72 -6.89
CA SER A 8 18.16 -19.24 -5.52
C SER A 8 16.71 -19.30 -5.08
N VAL A 9 16.47 -19.52 -3.78
CA VAL A 9 15.13 -19.45 -3.18
C VAL A 9 14.98 -18.07 -2.53
N GLU A 10 14.00 -17.29 -2.98
CA GLU A 10 13.61 -16.02 -2.37
C GLU A 10 12.25 -16.19 -1.67
N LEU A 11 12.18 -15.83 -0.39
CA LEU A 11 10.92 -15.74 0.35
C LEU A 11 10.47 -14.27 0.41
N LYS A 12 9.42 -13.94 -0.34
CA LYS A 12 8.82 -12.60 -0.33
C LYS A 12 7.44 -12.63 0.34
N GLN A 13 7.34 -12.02 1.52
CA GLN A 13 6.06 -11.80 2.20
C GLN A 13 5.67 -10.31 2.08
N THR A 14 4.45 -10.04 1.62
CA THR A 14 3.91 -8.68 1.51
C THR A 14 2.68 -8.56 2.41
N LEU A 15 2.64 -7.54 3.26
CA LEU A 15 1.51 -7.21 4.11
C LEU A 15 1.10 -5.76 3.84
N SER A 16 -0.16 -5.55 3.49
CA SER A 16 -0.75 -4.22 3.35
C SER A 16 -1.74 -3.99 4.49
N VAL A 17 -1.51 -2.97 5.30
CA VAL A 17 -2.38 -2.59 6.42
C VAL A 17 -2.81 -1.14 6.23
N VAL A 18 -4.10 -0.87 6.42
CA VAL A 18 -4.66 0.48 6.43
C VAL A 18 -4.98 0.83 7.88
N PHE A 19 -4.38 1.89 8.39
CA PHE A 19 -4.65 2.43 9.72
C PHE A 19 -5.55 3.66 9.59
N ASP A 20 -6.61 3.73 10.38
CA ASP A 20 -7.39 4.95 10.51
C ASP A 20 -6.59 5.98 11.33
N LYS A 21 -6.34 7.15 10.72
CA LYS A 21 -5.56 8.24 11.33
C LYS A 21 -6.43 9.26 12.05
N SER A 22 -7.76 9.07 12.11
CA SER A 22 -8.72 10.02 12.69
C SER A 22 -8.65 10.15 14.23
N SER A 23 -7.69 9.48 14.90
CA SER A 23 -7.67 9.33 16.35
C SER A 23 -7.15 10.54 17.15
N SER A 24 -7.08 11.74 16.57
CA SER A 24 -6.74 12.95 17.33
C SER A 24 -7.95 13.84 17.44
N GLU A 25 -8.35 14.14 18.68
CA GLU A 25 -9.48 15.02 19.04
C GLU A 25 -9.39 16.44 18.41
N VAL A 26 -8.24 16.78 17.78
CA VAL A 26 -7.91 18.09 17.23
C VAL A 26 -7.78 18.07 15.68
N GLY A 27 -8.11 16.95 15.01
CA GLY A 27 -8.07 16.85 13.54
C GLY A 27 -6.66 16.83 12.91
N LYS A 28 -5.59 16.79 13.72
CA LYS A 28 -4.21 16.58 13.24
C LYS A 28 -3.97 15.10 12.94
N GLN A 29 -3.40 14.80 11.78
CA GLN A 29 -3.15 13.41 11.31
C GLN A 29 -1.74 12.89 11.62
N ASP A 30 -1.12 13.39 12.69
CA ASP A 30 0.24 13.01 13.10
C ASP A 30 0.35 11.52 13.41
N TRP A 31 1.35 10.85 12.84
CA TRP A 31 1.57 9.42 13.00
C TRP A 31 2.98 9.12 13.49
N SER A 32 3.12 8.00 14.19
CA SER A 32 4.42 7.40 14.50
C SER A 32 4.28 5.90 14.64
N PHE A 33 5.37 5.15 14.52
CA PHE A 33 5.33 3.69 14.72
C PHE A 33 4.77 3.30 16.08
N LYS A 34 5.11 4.01 17.15
CA LYS A 34 4.50 3.77 18.46
C LYS A 34 2.98 3.96 18.46
N LYS A 35 2.46 4.97 17.75
CA LYS A 35 1.00 5.22 17.65
C LYS A 35 0.29 4.23 16.74
N THR A 36 0.88 3.85 15.61
CA THR A 36 0.22 3.01 14.59
C THR A 36 0.47 1.51 14.79
N LEU A 37 1.68 1.13 15.23
CA LEU A 37 2.10 -0.25 15.43
C LEU A 37 2.16 -0.66 16.91
N GLY A 38 1.91 0.28 17.83
CA GLY A 38 1.96 0.05 19.28
C GLY A 38 3.36 0.09 19.90
N GLN A 39 4.42 0.03 19.08
CA GLN A 39 5.81 0.05 19.54
C GLN A 39 6.76 0.64 18.48
N PRO A 40 7.89 1.22 18.89
CA PRO A 40 8.99 1.54 17.97
C PRO A 40 9.63 0.25 17.41
N LEU A 41 10.37 0.37 16.32
CA LEU A 41 11.21 -0.74 15.85
C LEU A 41 12.41 -0.88 16.78
N SER A 42 12.58 -2.07 17.35
CA SER A 42 13.68 -2.41 18.26
C SER A 42 14.80 -3.23 17.60
N SER A 43 14.51 -3.86 16.46
CA SER A 43 15.44 -4.71 15.74
C SER A 43 15.17 -4.69 14.24
N GLN A 44 16.19 -5.09 13.47
CA GLN A 44 16.06 -5.38 12.05
C GLN A 44 15.71 -6.86 11.85
N CYS A 45 15.10 -7.19 10.71
CA CYS A 45 14.85 -8.59 10.35
C CYS A 45 16.20 -9.30 10.09
N SER A 46 16.54 -10.29 10.91
CA SER A 46 17.81 -11.02 10.82
C SER A 46 17.98 -11.84 9.54
N MET A 47 16.86 -12.18 8.89
CA MET A 47 16.84 -12.94 7.63
C MET A 47 16.83 -12.04 6.39
N ALA A 48 16.63 -10.73 6.55
CA ALA A 48 16.54 -9.82 5.41
C ALA A 48 17.91 -9.28 5.03
N THR A 49 18.28 -9.42 3.76
CA THR A 49 19.49 -8.77 3.20
C THR A 49 19.37 -7.25 3.18
N LEU A 50 18.14 -6.73 3.08
CA LEU A 50 17.84 -5.30 3.02
C LEU A 50 16.66 -4.99 3.95
N SER A 51 16.82 -3.99 4.80
CA SER A 51 15.76 -3.53 5.71
C SER A 51 15.60 -2.02 5.57
N LYS A 52 14.75 -1.61 4.61
CA LYS A 52 14.53 -0.20 4.26
C LYS A 52 13.08 0.19 4.44
N ILE A 53 12.86 1.40 4.94
CA ILE A 53 11.53 2.01 5.06
C ILE A 53 11.48 3.17 4.07
N TYR A 54 10.40 3.21 3.29
CA TYR A 54 10.13 4.25 2.31
C TYR A 54 8.91 5.04 2.75
N VAL A 55 9.05 6.35 2.90
CA VAL A 55 7.94 7.27 3.17
C VAL A 55 7.75 8.13 1.94
N ASP A 56 6.56 8.05 1.33
CA ASP A 56 6.19 8.93 0.22
C ASP A 56 6.04 10.37 0.72
N ILE A 57 6.85 11.27 0.16
CA ILE A 57 6.90 12.69 0.46
C ILE A 57 6.62 13.56 -0.77
N THR A 58 6.04 12.98 -1.83
CA THR A 58 5.82 13.65 -3.13
C THR A 58 5.00 14.94 -2.99
N SER A 59 3.97 14.94 -2.15
CA SER A 59 3.06 16.09 -1.93
C SER A 59 3.49 16.98 -0.74
N GLN A 60 4.78 16.95 -0.34
CA GLN A 60 5.27 17.75 0.79
C GLN A 60 4.97 19.26 0.66
N GLN A 61 4.96 19.79 -0.57
CA GLN A 61 4.66 21.20 -0.86
C GLN A 61 3.22 21.60 -0.51
N GLU A 62 2.28 20.66 -0.42
CA GLU A 62 0.88 20.93 -0.07
C GLU A 62 0.55 20.63 1.40
N ILE A 63 1.45 19.99 2.16
CA ILE A 63 1.07 19.32 3.41
C ILE A 63 1.97 19.66 4.62
N ASN A 64 3.10 20.36 4.44
CA ASN A 64 3.99 20.74 5.55
C ASN A 64 4.33 19.54 6.49
N LEU A 65 4.61 18.37 5.92
CA LEU A 65 4.94 17.14 6.65
C LEU A 65 6.42 17.19 7.10
N THR A 66 6.63 17.18 8.42
CA THR A 66 7.96 17.07 9.03
C THR A 66 8.19 15.65 9.52
N LEU A 67 9.29 15.03 9.09
CA LEU A 67 9.68 13.67 9.52
C LEU A 67 10.76 13.73 10.60
N LYS A 68 10.65 12.85 11.60
CA LYS A 68 11.69 12.62 12.60
C LYS A 68 11.85 11.13 12.88
N PRO A 69 13.08 10.62 13.05
CA PRO A 69 14.36 11.30 12.79
C PRO A 69 14.59 11.57 11.29
N ASP A 70 15.71 12.22 10.96
CA ASP A 70 16.05 12.58 9.57
C ASP A 70 16.27 11.33 8.71
N ALA A 71 15.86 11.44 7.45
CA ALA A 71 16.03 10.37 6.45
C ALA A 71 17.51 10.18 6.09
N ASP A 72 17.89 8.94 5.79
CA ASP A 72 19.25 8.63 5.32
C ASP A 72 19.48 9.12 3.89
N LYS A 73 18.42 9.06 3.06
CA LYS A 73 18.46 9.49 1.67
C LYS A 73 17.08 9.92 1.20
N ILE A 74 17.04 10.87 0.28
CA ILE A 74 15.86 11.18 -0.53
C ILE A 74 16.06 10.59 -1.93
N VAL A 75 15.08 9.83 -2.42
CA VAL A 75 15.13 9.18 -3.74
C VAL A 75 13.91 9.59 -4.55
N LYS A 76 14.12 9.93 -5.82
CA LYS A 76 13.04 10.08 -6.79
C LYS A 76 12.87 8.76 -7.55
N MET A 77 11.64 8.31 -7.68
CA MET A 77 11.28 7.07 -8.37
C MET A 77 10.06 7.34 -9.25
N GLU A 78 10.04 6.79 -10.45
CA GLU A 78 8.85 6.79 -11.29
C GLU A 78 7.99 5.58 -10.90
N LEU A 79 6.82 5.81 -10.32
CA LEU A 79 5.86 4.76 -10.01
C LEU A 79 4.61 4.98 -10.86
N ALA A 80 4.33 4.00 -11.72
CA ALA A 80 3.10 3.97 -12.49
C ALA A 80 2.86 5.23 -13.36
N GLY A 81 3.94 5.80 -13.90
CA GLY A 81 3.92 7.00 -14.74
C GLY A 81 3.95 8.32 -13.98
N ASP A 82 3.86 8.28 -12.64
CA ASP A 82 4.01 9.46 -11.78
C ASP A 82 5.41 9.51 -11.16
N GLU A 83 6.00 10.70 -11.12
CA GLU A 83 7.19 10.95 -10.31
C GLU A 83 6.83 10.98 -8.83
N ARG A 84 7.43 10.08 -8.05
CA ARG A 84 7.29 9.98 -6.60
C ARG A 84 8.62 10.28 -5.91
N ILE A 85 8.55 11.01 -4.80
CA ILE A 85 9.70 11.34 -3.97
C ILE A 85 9.57 10.56 -2.67
N TYR A 86 10.59 9.78 -2.32
CA TYR A 86 10.62 8.97 -1.11
C TYR A 86 11.74 9.41 -0.16
N ALA A 87 11.41 9.59 1.11
CA ALA A 87 12.37 9.57 2.20
C ALA A 87 12.69 8.11 2.56
N VAL A 88 13.96 7.75 2.47
CA VAL A 88 14.45 6.38 2.67
C VAL A 88 15.23 6.29 3.97
N TYR A 89 14.87 5.30 4.78
CA TYR A 89 15.49 4.99 6.06
C TYR A 89 16.06 3.58 6.02
N ASP A 90 17.34 3.43 6.31
CA ASP A 90 17.97 2.13 6.49
C ASP A 90 17.89 1.73 7.96
N VAL A 91 17.13 0.67 8.26
CA VAL A 91 16.88 0.24 9.64
C VAL A 91 18.19 -0.15 10.34
N SER A 92 19.16 -0.68 9.59
CA SER A 92 20.48 -1.06 10.14
C SER A 92 21.30 0.13 10.63
N ILE A 93 21.07 1.30 10.03
CA ILE A 93 21.73 2.57 10.36
C ILE A 93 20.93 3.31 11.44
N GLN A 94 19.61 3.33 11.30
CA GLN A 94 18.72 4.10 12.17
C GLN A 94 18.61 3.52 13.58
N LEU A 95 18.65 2.20 13.74
CA LEU A 95 18.58 1.57 15.06
C LEU A 95 19.75 1.98 15.97
N PRO A 96 21.03 1.85 15.59
CA PRO A 96 22.15 2.32 16.40
C PRO A 96 22.10 3.83 16.69
N ARG A 97 21.68 4.65 15.71
CA ARG A 97 21.57 6.12 15.88
C ARG A 97 20.50 6.53 16.90
N ASN A 98 19.47 5.70 17.08
CA ASN A 98 18.33 5.99 17.95
C ASN A 98 18.27 5.04 19.15
N TYR A 99 19.42 4.65 19.72
CA TYR A 99 19.51 3.82 20.94
C TYR A 99 18.71 2.51 20.86
N HIS A 100 18.72 1.85 19.70
CA HIS A 100 17.95 0.63 19.42
C HIS A 100 16.44 0.77 19.62
N SER A 101 15.91 1.99 19.51
CA SER A 101 14.49 2.30 19.59
C SER A 101 14.12 3.30 18.48
N PHE A 102 13.87 2.78 17.29
CA PHE A 102 13.57 3.59 16.12
C PHE A 102 12.06 3.83 16.00
N ASN A 103 11.63 5.02 16.41
CA ASN A 103 10.25 5.49 16.29
C ASN A 103 10.13 6.53 15.18
N LEU A 104 9.90 6.09 13.94
CA LEU A 104 9.63 7.01 12.84
C LEU A 104 8.33 7.76 13.08
N GLN A 105 8.37 9.08 12.95
CA GLN A 105 7.25 9.99 13.17
C GLN A 105 7.10 10.96 12.00
N GLY A 106 5.85 11.18 11.58
CA GLY A 106 5.45 12.28 10.71
C GLY A 106 4.50 13.23 11.45
N SER A 107 4.84 14.50 11.49
CA SER A 107 4.01 15.56 12.08
C SER A 107 3.59 16.56 11.01
N TYR A 108 2.31 16.93 11.04
CA TYR A 108 1.68 17.85 10.12
C TYR A 108 1.47 19.19 10.82
N ASN A 109 1.94 20.27 10.19
CA ASN A 109 1.82 21.61 10.79
C ASN A 109 0.37 22.09 10.83
N GLU A 110 -0.48 21.63 9.90
CA GLU A 110 -1.86 22.06 9.76
C GLU A 110 -2.87 20.91 10.00
N VAL A 111 -4.09 21.28 10.40
CA VAL A 111 -5.23 20.36 10.46
C VAL A 111 -5.54 19.95 9.04
N ILE A 112 -5.33 18.67 8.71
CA ILE A 112 -5.58 18.16 7.37
C ILE A 112 -7.09 18.00 7.18
N ASN A 113 -7.76 19.09 6.80
CA ASN A 113 -9.16 19.08 6.34
C ASN A 113 -9.23 18.56 4.90
N ARG A 114 -8.82 17.31 4.67
CA ARG A 114 -8.92 16.72 3.34
C ARG A 114 -10.22 15.94 3.18
N ASN A 115 -11.19 16.62 2.59
CA ASN A 115 -12.21 16.00 1.72
C ASN A 115 -11.58 15.59 0.36
N VAL A 116 -10.33 15.13 0.36
CA VAL A 116 -9.68 14.72 -0.88
C VAL A 116 -10.16 13.31 -1.15
N LYS A 117 -11.15 13.21 -2.04
CA LYS A 117 -11.37 11.99 -2.83
C LYS A 117 -10.09 11.77 -3.63
N THR A 118 -9.17 11.02 -3.05
CA THR A 118 -8.16 10.36 -3.86
C THR A 118 -8.87 9.19 -4.49
N ASP A 119 -9.04 9.22 -5.81
CA ASP A 119 -9.49 8.03 -6.52
C ASP A 119 -8.44 6.95 -6.29
N ALA A 120 -8.84 5.84 -5.67
CA ALA A 120 -7.94 4.74 -5.39
C ALA A 120 -7.27 4.29 -6.69
N SER A 121 -5.96 4.01 -6.66
CA SER A 121 -5.20 3.59 -7.85
C SER A 121 -5.87 2.43 -8.59
N VAL A 122 -6.45 1.52 -7.82
CA VAL A 122 -7.37 0.48 -8.30
C VAL A 122 -8.59 0.51 -7.41
N HIS A 123 -9.77 0.42 -8.01
CA HIS A 123 -11.00 0.18 -7.27
C HIS A 123 -11.72 -1.04 -7.82
N ALA A 124 -12.35 -1.81 -6.94
CA ALA A 124 -13.12 -2.98 -7.29
C ALA A 124 -14.51 -2.89 -6.65
N THR A 125 -15.54 -3.13 -7.46
CA THR A 125 -16.93 -3.11 -7.02
C THR A 125 -17.55 -4.48 -7.27
N ARG A 126 -18.10 -5.08 -6.22
CA ARG A 126 -18.75 -6.39 -6.27
C ARG A 126 -20.24 -6.24 -6.02
N TYR A 127 -21.05 -6.88 -6.86
CA TYR A 127 -22.49 -6.89 -6.71
C TYR A 127 -23.11 -8.18 -7.27
N VAL A 128 -24.31 -8.48 -6.79
CA VAL A 128 -25.11 -9.60 -7.31
C VAL A 128 -25.86 -9.12 -8.55
N THR A 129 -25.89 -9.94 -9.58
CA THR A 129 -26.59 -9.67 -10.85
C THR A 129 -27.66 -10.71 -11.12
N GLY A 130 -28.72 -10.32 -11.82
CA GLY A 130 -29.79 -11.22 -12.24
C GLY A 130 -30.65 -11.75 -11.08
N PHE A 131 -31.33 -12.89 -11.29
CA PHE A 131 -32.31 -13.42 -10.34
C PHE A 131 -32.42 -14.95 -10.36
N GLY A 132 -32.78 -15.52 -9.21
CA GLY A 132 -32.96 -16.96 -9.03
C GLY A 132 -31.67 -17.77 -9.19
N LEU A 133 -31.79 -19.10 -9.20
CA LEU A 133 -30.65 -20.01 -9.26
C LEU A 133 -30.02 -20.14 -10.66
N GLN A 134 -30.76 -19.83 -11.72
CA GLN A 134 -30.29 -19.99 -13.11
C GLN A 134 -29.74 -18.70 -13.73
N ARG A 135 -30.28 -17.53 -13.35
CA ARG A 135 -29.89 -16.23 -13.92
C ARG A 135 -29.19 -15.33 -12.91
N GLY A 136 -29.09 -15.75 -11.64
CA GLY A 136 -28.29 -15.08 -10.63
C GLY A 136 -26.80 -15.24 -10.89
N GLY A 137 -26.03 -14.20 -10.62
CA GLY A 137 -24.59 -14.18 -10.79
C GLY A 137 -23.93 -13.20 -9.82
N ILE A 138 -22.61 -13.28 -9.74
CA ILE A 138 -21.78 -12.34 -8.99
C ILE A 138 -20.91 -11.64 -10.02
N THR A 139 -20.98 -10.32 -10.08
CA THR A 139 -20.13 -9.50 -10.95
C THR A 139 -19.15 -8.71 -10.09
N CYS A 140 -17.88 -8.78 -10.44
CA CYS A 140 -16.83 -7.95 -9.87
C CYS A 140 -16.25 -7.10 -11.00
N GLN A 141 -16.36 -5.78 -10.87
CA GLN A 141 -15.77 -4.82 -11.79
C GLN A 141 -14.50 -4.28 -11.16
N ILE A 142 -13.36 -4.44 -11.84
CA ILE A 142 -12.07 -3.94 -11.39
C ILE A 142 -11.64 -2.84 -12.37
N TYR A 143 -11.34 -1.67 -11.84
CA TYR A 143 -10.95 -0.50 -12.61
C TYR A 143 -9.55 -0.06 -12.22
N ASN A 144 -8.70 0.12 -13.23
CA ASN A 144 -7.39 0.72 -13.08
C ASN A 144 -7.51 2.23 -13.35
N ASN A 145 -7.32 3.03 -12.32
CA ASN A 145 -7.38 4.49 -12.42
C ASN A 145 -6.00 5.10 -12.79
N LEU A 146 -4.96 4.27 -12.97
CA LEU A 146 -3.63 4.73 -13.34
C LEU A 146 -3.43 4.76 -14.87
N PRO A 147 -2.58 5.66 -15.39
CA PRO A 147 -2.28 5.76 -16.81
C PRO A 147 -1.41 4.61 -17.34
N VAL A 148 -0.92 3.73 -16.47
CA VAL A 148 -0.08 2.58 -16.82
C VAL A 148 -0.83 1.27 -16.73
N ASN A 149 -0.36 0.26 -17.47
CA ASN A 149 -0.86 -1.11 -17.31
C ASN A 149 -0.50 -1.65 -15.92
N MET A 150 -1.46 -2.28 -15.26
CA MET A 150 -1.27 -2.91 -13.94
C MET A 150 -1.64 -4.39 -13.98
N THR A 151 -0.78 -5.22 -13.37
CA THR A 151 -1.08 -6.63 -13.10
C THR A 151 -1.76 -6.76 -11.75
N VAL A 152 -2.94 -7.39 -11.71
CA VAL A 152 -3.71 -7.61 -10.48
C VAL A 152 -3.93 -9.10 -10.24
N ILE A 153 -3.90 -9.52 -8.98
CA ILE A 153 -4.34 -10.84 -8.55
C ILE A 153 -5.69 -10.68 -7.87
N TYR A 154 -6.71 -11.33 -8.43
CA TYR A 154 -8.05 -11.32 -7.88
C TYR A 154 -8.33 -12.61 -7.13
N MET A 155 -8.72 -12.48 -5.85
CA MET A 155 -9.11 -13.59 -5.00
C MET A 155 -10.51 -13.31 -4.44
N GLU A 156 -11.41 -14.28 -4.58
CA GLU A 156 -12.82 -14.15 -4.20
C GLU A 156 -13.15 -15.18 -3.12
N THR A 157 -13.65 -14.71 -1.98
CA THR A 157 -14.15 -15.58 -0.91
C THR A 157 -15.63 -15.81 -1.10
N ILE A 158 -16.02 -17.07 -1.35
CA ILE A 158 -17.40 -17.42 -1.67
C ILE A 158 -18.02 -18.13 -0.46
N PRO A 159 -19.19 -17.67 0.03
CA PRO A 159 -19.90 -18.36 1.10
C PRO A 159 -20.16 -19.82 0.76
N TRP A 160 -19.97 -20.70 1.75
CA TRP A 160 -20.02 -22.15 1.59
C TRP A 160 -21.35 -22.69 1.02
N PHE A 161 -22.45 -21.95 1.19
CA PHE A 161 -23.78 -22.33 0.71
C PHE A 161 -24.04 -21.93 -0.75
N ILE A 162 -23.13 -21.18 -1.39
CA ILE A 162 -23.25 -20.80 -2.80
C ILE A 162 -22.56 -21.83 -3.67
N LYS A 163 -23.29 -22.37 -4.66
CA LYS A 163 -22.71 -23.22 -5.70
C LYS A 163 -22.24 -22.36 -6.86
N ILE A 164 -20.95 -22.43 -7.17
CA ILE A 164 -20.37 -21.77 -8.34
C ILE A 164 -20.27 -22.77 -9.48
N PHE A 165 -20.74 -22.33 -10.64
CA PHE A 165 -20.55 -23.03 -11.89
C PHE A 165 -19.34 -22.40 -12.59
N PHE A 166 -18.15 -22.99 -12.48
CA PHE A 166 -16.94 -22.41 -13.08
C PHE A 166 -17.02 -22.24 -14.60
N ASN A 167 -17.87 -23.04 -15.26
CA ASN A 167 -18.17 -22.91 -16.68
C ASN A 167 -18.97 -21.64 -17.03
N SER A 168 -19.49 -20.90 -16.05
CA SER A 168 -20.13 -19.59 -16.27
C SER A 168 -19.19 -18.41 -16.03
N LEU A 169 -17.92 -18.64 -15.71
CA LEU A 169 -16.94 -17.57 -15.55
C LEU A 169 -16.72 -16.85 -16.88
N GLN A 170 -16.96 -15.54 -16.89
CA GLN A 170 -16.67 -14.67 -18.02
C GLN A 170 -15.75 -13.55 -17.57
N ILE A 171 -14.68 -13.34 -18.33
CA ILE A 171 -13.75 -12.23 -18.13
C ILE A 171 -13.88 -11.34 -19.36
N GLN A 172 -14.29 -10.10 -19.14
CA GLN A 172 -14.46 -9.11 -20.20
C GLN A 172 -13.62 -7.88 -19.86
N ASN A 173 -12.98 -7.30 -20.87
CA ASN A 173 -12.26 -6.04 -20.72
C ASN A 173 -13.06 -4.94 -21.42
N ASN A 174 -13.72 -4.09 -20.64
CA ASN A 174 -14.43 -2.93 -21.15
C ASN A 174 -13.45 -1.78 -21.42
N LYS A 175 -12.47 -1.99 -22.30
CA LYS A 175 -11.79 -0.86 -22.94
C LYS A 175 -12.78 -0.24 -23.91
N THR A 176 -13.43 0.85 -23.51
CA THR A 176 -14.02 1.78 -24.48
C THR A 176 -12.89 2.24 -25.40
N MET A 177 -12.95 1.85 -26.67
CA MET A 177 -12.19 2.50 -27.74
C MET A 177 -12.63 3.95 -27.89
#